data_AF-A0A527VU76-F1
#
_entry.id   AF-A0A527VU76-F1
#
_cell.length_a   1.000
_cell.length_b   1.000
_cell.length_c   1.000
_cell.angle_alpha   90.00
_cell.angle_beta   90.00
_cell.angle_gamma   90.00
#
_symmetry.space_group_name_H-M   'P 1'
#
loop_
_entity.id
_entity.type
_entity.pdbx_description
1 polymer ?
#
loop_
_entity_poly.entity_id
_entity_poly.type
_entity_poly.pdbx_seq_one_letter_code
_entity_poly.pdbx_strand_id
1 'polypeptide(L)'
;MSVKSLKFGVAAALAIFSAPMASAQEALSPDEMAALCHGGGSICVSATIPVVRSTQALQSWMSPDVGAAWAAGYKGKGVTITMVDDFSSSDRFSGNFGVGVQTQRHGEWTREEASMIAPAATIRSKDFSTGTSVS
;
A
#
# COMPACT_ATOMS: atom_id res chain seq x y z
N MET A 1 -21.69 -43.92 -44.25
CA MET A 1 -20.72 -43.27 -43.35
C MET A 1 -21.50 -42.76 -42.14
N SER A 2 -21.29 -43.35 -40.96
CA SER A 2 -22.06 -43.07 -39.74
C SER A 2 -21.25 -42.12 -38.84
N VAL A 3 -21.77 -40.91 -38.61
CA VAL A 3 -21.14 -39.94 -37.71
C VAL A 3 -21.71 -40.18 -36.31
N LYS A 4 -20.88 -40.68 -35.39
CA LYS A 4 -21.24 -40.83 -33.98
C LYS A 4 -21.02 -39.51 -33.25
N SER A 5 -22.11 -38.91 -32.80
CA SER A 5 -22.14 -37.73 -31.94
C SER A 5 -21.60 -38.08 -30.55
N LEU A 6 -20.51 -37.45 -30.13
CA LEU A 6 -19.99 -37.61 -28.77
C LEU A 6 -20.39 -36.40 -27.92
N LYS A 7 -21.39 -36.59 -27.06
CA LYS A 7 -21.71 -35.68 -25.95
C LYS A 7 -21.02 -36.21 -24.70
N PHE A 8 -20.08 -35.46 -24.14
CA PHE A 8 -19.67 -35.63 -22.74
C PHE A 8 -19.64 -34.26 -22.09
N GLY A 9 -20.65 -34.01 -21.26
CA GLY A 9 -20.64 -32.94 -20.28
C GLY A 9 -19.77 -33.37 -19.09
N VAL A 10 -18.98 -32.43 -18.59
CA VAL A 10 -18.30 -32.56 -17.30
C VAL A 10 -18.65 -31.31 -16.51
N ALA A 11 -19.54 -31.47 -15.53
CA ALA A 11 -19.71 -30.55 -14.42
C ALA A 11 -18.68 -30.94 -13.36
N ALA A 12 -17.88 -29.99 -12.87
CA ALA A 12 -16.99 -30.20 -11.73
C ALA A 12 -16.96 -28.96 -10.82
N ALA A 13 -17.68 -29.14 -9.71
CA ALA A 13 -17.65 -28.52 -8.39
C ALA A 13 -16.79 -27.26 -8.14
N LEU A 14 -17.49 -26.23 -7.66
CA LEU A 14 -16.96 -25.10 -6.89
C LEU A 14 -16.53 -25.59 -5.49
N ALA A 15 -15.23 -25.70 -5.23
CA ALA A 15 -14.71 -25.92 -3.89
C ALA A 15 -14.50 -24.56 -3.20
N ILE A 16 -15.43 -24.19 -2.32
CA ILE A 16 -15.25 -23.06 -1.40
C ILE A 16 -14.34 -23.55 -0.27
N PHE A 17 -13.05 -23.20 -0.33
CA PHE A 17 -12.17 -23.31 0.83
C PHE A 17 -12.51 -22.18 1.80
N SER A 18 -13.34 -22.47 2.81
CA SER A 18 -13.43 -21.62 4.01
C SER A 18 -12.16 -21.81 4.83
N ALA A 19 -11.18 -20.93 4.65
CA ALA A 19 -10.07 -20.82 5.60
C ALA A 19 -10.62 -20.25 6.92
N PRO A 20 -10.23 -20.78 8.10
CA PRO A 20 -10.51 -20.11 9.36
C PRO A 20 -9.67 -18.82 9.40
N MET A 21 -10.34 -17.68 9.52
CA MET A 21 -9.67 -16.43 9.92
C MET A 21 -9.28 -16.61 11.39
N ALA A 22 -8.10 -17.19 11.63
CA ALA A 22 -7.44 -17.05 12.91
C ALA A 22 -7.18 -15.56 13.10
N SER A 23 -7.87 -14.94 14.06
CA SER A 23 -7.52 -13.61 14.53
C SER A 23 -6.10 -13.68 15.11
N ALA A 24 -5.11 -13.37 14.27
CA ALA A 24 -3.79 -12.99 14.74
C ALA A 24 -3.95 -11.62 15.41
N GLN A 25 -4.29 -11.65 16.69
CA GLN A 25 -4.03 -10.53 17.58
C GLN A 25 -2.51 -10.47 17.66
N GLU A 26 -1.90 -9.70 16.78
CA GLU A 26 -0.45 -9.47 16.78
C GLU A 26 -0.13 -8.81 18.14
N ALA A 27 0.30 -9.63 19.08
CA ALA A 27 0.84 -9.16 20.33
C ALA A 27 2.02 -8.25 20.00
N LEU A 28 1.98 -7.03 20.52
CA LEU A 28 3.06 -6.05 20.44
C LEU A 28 4.40 -6.74 20.73
N SER A 29 5.35 -6.59 19.81
CA SER A 29 6.69 -7.16 19.93
C SER A 29 7.32 -6.72 21.28
N PRO A 30 7.90 -7.66 22.06
CA PRO A 30 8.57 -7.34 23.33
C PRO A 30 9.72 -6.32 23.19
N ASP A 31 10.26 -6.15 21.98
CA ASP A 31 11.41 -5.29 21.73
C ASP A 31 11.06 -3.78 21.70
N GLU A 32 9.78 -3.41 21.55
CA GLU A 32 9.37 -1.99 21.54
C GLU A 32 9.10 -1.42 22.95
N MET A 33 8.92 -2.29 23.95
CA MET A 33 8.77 -1.90 25.36
C MET A 33 10.12 -1.58 26.03
N ALA A 34 11.23 -1.98 25.42
CA ALA A 34 12.57 -1.87 26.02
C ALA A 34 13.26 -0.51 25.83
N ALA A 35 12.73 0.37 24.95
CA ALA A 35 13.44 1.59 24.56
C ALA A 35 13.31 2.79 25.54
N LEU A 36 12.68 2.63 26.71
CA LEU A 36 12.47 3.74 27.67
C LEU A 36 12.98 3.49 29.10
N CYS A 37 13.91 2.57 29.29
CA CYS A 37 14.52 2.32 30.60
C CYS A 37 16.04 2.54 30.57
N HIS A 38 16.48 3.79 30.60
CA HIS A 38 17.86 4.13 30.97
C HIS A 38 17.89 4.89 32.30
N GLY A 39 18.44 4.24 33.33
CA GLY A 39 18.91 4.87 34.57
C GLY A 39 18.08 4.53 35.80
N GLY A 40 18.75 4.01 36.84
CA GLY A 40 18.16 3.42 38.05
C GLY A 40 17.11 4.26 38.79
N GLY A 41 16.01 3.61 39.15
CA GLY A 41 14.91 4.16 39.95
C GLY A 41 13.56 4.04 39.25
N SER A 42 12.98 2.84 39.23
CA SER A 42 11.75 2.53 38.50
C SER A 42 10.53 3.34 38.96
N ILE A 43 10.14 4.30 38.12
CA ILE A 43 8.75 4.71 37.92
C ILE A 43 8.52 4.66 36.41
N CYS A 44 8.01 3.52 35.92
CA CYS A 44 7.58 3.38 34.54
C CYS A 44 6.26 4.14 34.39
N VAL A 45 6.34 5.42 34.07
CA VAL A 45 5.16 6.17 33.63
C VAL A 45 4.77 5.57 32.27
N SER A 46 3.65 4.83 32.22
CA SER A 46 2.99 4.51 30.96
C SER A 46 2.53 5.82 30.30
N ALA A 47 3.45 6.48 29.63
CA ALA A 47 3.11 7.52 28.68
C ALA A 47 2.46 6.80 27.50
N THR A 48 1.13 6.82 27.46
CA THR A 48 0.39 6.49 26.23
C THR A 48 0.80 7.53 25.20
N ILE A 49 1.83 7.22 24.40
CA ILE A 49 2.17 8.02 23.23
C ILE A 49 0.95 7.92 22.32
N PRO A 50 0.26 9.03 22.00
CA PRO A 50 -0.78 8.98 21.00
C PRO A 50 -0.09 8.60 19.69
N VAL A 51 -0.26 7.34 19.27
CA VAL A 51 0.03 6.93 17.91
C VAL A 51 -0.90 7.77 17.05
N VAL A 52 -0.37 8.85 16.47
CA VAL A 52 -1.06 9.60 15.42
C VAL A 52 -1.14 8.65 14.24
N ARG A 53 -2.18 7.83 14.20
CA ARG A 53 -2.55 7.10 13.00
C ARG A 53 -2.99 8.18 12.02
N SER A 54 -2.11 8.56 11.09
CA SER A 54 -2.55 9.26 9.89
C SER A 54 -3.46 8.30 9.14
N THR A 55 -4.76 8.34 9.43
CA THR A 55 -5.76 7.63 8.66
C THR A 55 -5.85 8.36 7.33
N GLN A 56 -5.05 7.92 6.36
CA GLN A 56 -5.18 8.38 4.99
C GLN A 56 -6.64 8.14 4.56
N ALA A 57 -7.33 9.23 4.22
CA ALA A 57 -8.69 9.15 3.75
C ALA A 57 -8.71 8.63 2.32
N LEU A 58 -9.63 7.69 2.05
CA LEU A 58 -9.90 7.23 0.69
C LEU A 58 -10.42 8.43 -0.12
N GLN A 59 -9.76 8.74 -1.23
CA GLN A 59 -10.15 9.84 -2.09
C GLN A 59 -11.30 9.41 -3.00
N SER A 60 -12.16 10.35 -3.39
CA SER A 60 -13.36 10.05 -4.20
C SER A 60 -13.06 9.48 -5.59
N TRP A 61 -11.86 9.72 -6.11
CA TRP A 61 -11.40 9.17 -7.39
C TRP A 61 -10.86 7.74 -7.28
N MET A 62 -10.50 7.29 -6.07
CA MET A 62 -9.96 5.95 -5.86
C MET A 62 -11.07 4.92 -6.00
N SER A 63 -10.77 3.77 -6.60
CA SER A 63 -11.69 2.64 -6.60
C SER A 63 -12.06 2.25 -5.15
N PRO A 64 -13.33 1.93 -4.86
CA PRO A 64 -13.74 1.42 -3.55
C PRO A 64 -12.94 0.19 -3.09
N ASP A 65 -12.42 -0.61 -4.03
CA ASP A 65 -11.60 -1.78 -3.76
C ASP A 65 -10.29 -1.42 -3.03
N VAL A 66 -9.77 -0.21 -3.23
CA VAL A 66 -8.60 0.30 -2.48
C VAL A 66 -8.93 0.41 -1.01
N GLY A 67 -10.11 0.97 -0.68
CA GLY A 67 -10.61 1.05 0.69
C GLY A 67 -10.82 -0.32 1.31
N ALA A 68 -11.38 -1.27 0.55
CA ALA A 68 -11.55 -2.66 0.98
C ALA A 68 -10.20 -3.35 1.26
N ALA A 69 -9.22 -3.17 0.38
CA ALA A 69 -7.86 -3.71 0.54
C ALA A 69 -7.18 -3.13 1.79
N TRP A 70 -7.29 -1.83 2.02
CA TRP A 70 -6.77 -1.17 3.21
C TRP A 70 -7.42 -1.66 4.50
N ALA A 71 -8.74 -1.87 4.50
CA ALA A 71 -9.47 -2.41 5.65
C ALA A 71 -9.03 -3.86 5.96
N ALA A 72 -8.65 -4.63 4.93
CA ALA A 72 -8.05 -5.95 5.07
C ALA A 72 -6.54 -5.93 5.39
N GLY A 73 -5.93 -4.75 5.58
CA GLY A 73 -4.52 -4.60 5.95
C GLY A 73 -3.53 -4.53 4.78
N TYR A 74 -3.99 -4.62 3.54
CA TYR A 74 -3.14 -4.53 2.35
C TYR A 74 -2.84 -3.06 2.00
N LYS A 75 -1.75 -2.53 2.56
CA LYS A 75 -1.29 -1.14 2.32
C LYS A 75 0.08 -1.04 1.65
N GLY A 76 0.64 -2.16 1.21
CA GLY A 76 1.97 -2.22 0.58
C GLY A 76 3.15 -2.41 1.55
N LYS A 77 2.91 -2.74 2.82
CA LYS A 77 3.99 -3.02 3.78
C LYS A 77 4.94 -4.09 3.23
N GLY A 78 6.24 -3.83 3.25
CA GLY A 78 7.27 -4.75 2.74
C GLY A 78 7.44 -4.75 1.22
N VAL A 79 6.65 -3.97 0.48
CA VAL A 79 6.81 -3.79 -0.96
C VAL A 79 7.70 -2.58 -1.25
N THR A 80 8.53 -2.68 -2.27
CA THR A 80 9.23 -1.53 -2.87
C THR A 80 8.65 -1.26 -4.25
N ILE A 81 8.17 -0.04 -4.48
CA ILE A 81 7.74 0.44 -5.79
C ILE A 81 8.85 1.35 -6.32
N THR A 82 9.44 1.01 -7.45
CA THR A 82 10.37 1.90 -8.17
C THR A 82 9.64 2.54 -9.33
N MET A 83 9.41 3.84 -9.23
CA MET A 83 8.84 4.64 -10.32
C MET A 83 9.94 5.02 -11.29
N VAL A 84 9.86 4.53 -12.53
CA VAL A 84 10.75 4.93 -13.62
C VAL A 84 9.94 5.80 -14.58
N ASP A 85 10.08 7.10 -14.46
CA ASP A 85 9.22 8.08 -15.12
C ASP A 85 9.97 9.40 -15.30
N ASP A 86 9.29 10.42 -15.81
CA ASP A 86 9.84 11.75 -16.05
C ASP A 86 10.02 12.51 -14.74
N PHE A 87 11.27 12.71 -14.35
CA PHE A 87 11.62 13.52 -13.19
C PHE A 87 12.54 14.69 -13.54
N SER A 88 12.82 14.92 -14.82
CA SER A 88 13.81 15.89 -15.27
C SER A 88 13.31 16.88 -16.33
N SER A 89 12.17 16.64 -16.97
CA SER A 89 11.63 17.59 -17.96
C SER A 89 11.24 18.93 -17.32
N SER A 90 11.11 19.94 -18.18
CA SER A 90 10.50 21.22 -17.81
C SER A 90 8.98 21.19 -17.88
N ASP A 91 8.38 20.12 -18.39
CA ASP A 91 6.93 20.03 -18.61
C ASP A 91 6.23 19.76 -17.27
N ARG A 92 5.32 20.65 -16.89
CA ARG A 92 4.61 20.58 -15.61
C ARG A 92 3.11 20.68 -15.83
N PHE A 93 2.37 19.98 -14.98
CA PHE A 93 0.93 19.88 -15.01
C PHE A 93 0.37 20.28 -13.65
N SER A 94 -0.66 21.12 -13.66
CA SER A 94 -1.40 21.47 -12.45
C SER A 94 -2.58 20.52 -12.25
N GLY A 95 -2.76 20.02 -11.03
CA GLY A 95 -3.75 19.00 -10.70
C GLY A 95 -4.01 18.93 -9.21
N ASN A 96 -4.93 18.05 -8.78
CA ASN A 96 -5.29 17.87 -7.37
C ASN A 96 -5.82 16.45 -7.12
N PHE A 97 -5.09 15.63 -6.36
CA PHE A 97 -5.52 14.30 -5.94
C PHE A 97 -6.39 14.28 -4.67
N GLY A 98 -6.92 15.44 -4.25
CA GLY A 98 -7.71 15.60 -3.03
C GLY A 98 -6.90 16.07 -1.82
N VAL A 99 -5.64 16.43 -2.03
CA VAL A 99 -4.72 16.97 -0.99
C VAL A 99 -4.33 18.44 -1.22
N GLY A 100 -4.94 19.08 -2.23
CA GLY A 100 -4.64 20.45 -2.65
C GLY A 100 -4.12 20.51 -4.08
N VAL A 101 -4.18 21.71 -4.67
CA VAL A 101 -3.64 21.94 -6.01
C VAL A 101 -2.12 21.92 -5.94
N GLN A 102 -1.50 21.13 -6.81
CA GLN A 102 -0.05 21.06 -6.96
C GLN A 102 0.30 21.22 -8.44
N THR A 103 1.54 21.62 -8.72
CA THR A 103 2.08 21.68 -10.08
C THR A 103 3.32 20.80 -10.13
N GLN A 104 3.22 19.68 -10.82
CA GLN A 104 4.21 18.60 -10.80
C GLN A 104 4.58 18.14 -12.23
N ARG A 105 5.74 17.49 -12.37
CA ARG A 105 6.11 16.72 -13.57
C ARG A 105 5.27 15.44 -13.65
N HIS A 106 5.29 14.77 -14.80
CA HIS A 106 4.56 13.52 -15.00
C HIS A 106 4.95 12.46 -13.96
N GLY A 107 6.24 12.17 -13.79
CA GLY A 107 6.69 11.15 -12.83
C GLY A 107 6.42 11.50 -11.36
N GLU A 108 6.39 12.79 -11.02
CA GLU A 108 6.00 13.25 -9.69
C GLU A 108 4.54 12.90 -9.39
N TRP A 109 3.63 13.14 -10.35
CA TRP A 109 2.22 12.75 -10.24
C TRP A 109 2.04 11.23 -10.13
N THR A 110 2.67 10.45 -11.02
CA THR A 110 2.56 8.97 -10.99
C THR A 110 3.07 8.41 -9.65
N ARG A 111 4.16 8.97 -9.14
CA ARG A 111 4.73 8.60 -7.84
C ARG A 111 3.78 8.94 -6.68
N GLU A 112 3.18 10.13 -6.70
CA GLU A 112 2.22 10.53 -5.67
C GLU A 112 1.01 9.60 -5.68
N GLU A 113 0.41 9.32 -6.85
CA GLU A 113 -0.71 8.40 -6.99
C GLU A 113 -0.37 7.02 -6.40
N ALA A 114 0.78 6.45 -6.77
CA ALA A 114 1.23 5.16 -6.23
C ALA A 114 1.40 5.19 -4.69
N SER A 115 1.97 6.28 -4.16
CA SER A 115 2.12 6.46 -2.71
C SER A 115 0.78 6.64 -1.99
N MET A 116 -0.22 7.18 -2.70
CA MET A 116 -1.56 7.35 -2.16
C MET A 116 -2.34 6.04 -2.11
N ILE A 117 -2.10 5.10 -3.04
CA ILE A 117 -2.73 3.77 -3.06
C ILE A 117 -2.03 2.78 -2.12
N ALA A 118 -0.70 2.81 -2.04
CA ALA A 118 0.11 1.90 -1.23
C ALA A 118 0.94 2.66 -0.18
N PRO A 119 0.30 3.27 0.83
CA PRO A 119 0.97 4.19 1.76
C PRO A 119 2.03 3.57 2.67
N ALA A 120 2.04 2.24 2.80
CA ALA A 120 3.05 1.53 3.58
C ALA A 120 4.18 0.94 2.70
N ALA A 121 4.16 1.18 1.39
CA ALA A 121 5.24 0.77 0.50
C ALA A 121 6.45 1.71 0.60
N THR A 122 7.64 1.17 0.33
CA THR A 122 8.82 2.00 0.08
C THR A 122 8.78 2.49 -1.36
N ILE A 123 8.73 3.80 -1.56
CA ILE A 123 8.76 4.41 -2.90
C ILE A 123 10.19 4.83 -3.24
N ARG A 124 10.64 4.46 -4.44
CA ARG A 124 11.89 4.91 -5.06
C ARG A 124 11.56 5.53 -6.41
N SER A 125 12.37 6.50 -6.84
CA SER A 125 12.21 7.15 -8.14
C SER A 125 13.49 7.02 -8.95
N LYS A 126 13.35 6.79 -10.26
CA LYS A 126 14.41 6.91 -11.23
C LYS A 126 13.91 7.71 -12.42
N ASP A 127 14.75 8.64 -12.88
CA ASP A 127 14.46 9.39 -14.08
C ASP A 127 14.69 8.50 -15.32
N PHE A 128 13.71 8.40 -16.22
CA PHE A 128 13.83 7.53 -17.38
C PHE A 128 14.90 7.99 -18.37
N SER A 129 15.19 9.30 -18.43
CA SER A 129 16.11 9.86 -19.42
C SER A 129 17.58 9.61 -19.07
N THR A 130 17.87 9.53 -17.77
CA THR A 130 19.24 9.34 -17.25
C THR A 130 19.44 7.98 -16.58
N GLY A 131 18.37 7.28 -16.19
CA GLY A 131 18.40 6.06 -15.38
C GLY A 131 18.85 6.29 -13.93
N THR A 132 19.08 7.54 -13.53
CA THR A 132 19.59 7.90 -12.20
C THR A 132 18.48 7.92 -11.17
N SER A 133 18.83 7.58 -9.93
CA SER A 133 17.90 7.69 -8.80
C SER A 133 17.63 9.16 -8.48
N VAL A 134 16.36 9.47 -8.21
CA VAL A 134 15.87 10.81 -7.88
C VAL A 134 15.16 10.76 -6.53
N SER A 135 15.33 11.81 -5.74
CA SER A 135 14.76 11.97 -4.39
C SER A 135 13.53 12.86 -4.41
#